data_AF-A0A966X522-F1
#
_entry.id   AF-A0A966X522-F1
#
_cell.length_a   1.000
_cell.length_b   1.000
_cell.length_c   1.000
_cell.angle_alpha   90.00
_cell.angle_beta   90.00
_cell.angle_gamma   90.00
#
_symmetry.space_group_name_H-M   'P 1'
#
loop_
_entity.id
_entity.type
_entity.pdbx_description
1 polymer ?
#
loop_
_entity_poly.entity_id
_entity_poly.type
_entity_poly.pdbx_seq_one_letter_code
_entity_poly.pdbx_strand_id
1 'polypeptide(L)'
;MAERLGVNEFPSCHGGLENLDQEFDYIVDSVEGEVPTDLKGTFFRNGPGRQRIGDTKYGHWFDGDGMIAAFTFNEGQVHFKNKYVRTPKY
;
A
#
# COMPACT_ATOMS: atom_id res chain seq x y z
N MET A 1 12.84 -12.48 15.38
CA MET A 1 13.55 -11.22 15.65
C MET A 1 12.53 -10.10 15.60
N ALA A 2 12.19 -9.55 16.77
CA ALA A 2 11.26 -8.45 17.07
C ALA A 2 9.85 -8.49 16.46
N GLU A 3 8.94 -9.17 17.16
CA GLU A 3 7.49 -8.97 17.07
C GLU A 3 7.18 -7.53 17.49
N ARG A 4 6.74 -6.69 16.55
CA ARG A 4 6.39 -5.29 16.83
C ARG A 4 5.04 -5.31 17.56
N LEU A 5 5.09 -5.38 18.89
CA LEU A 5 3.92 -5.20 19.77
C LEU A 5 3.18 -3.94 19.31
N GLY A 6 1.93 -4.11 18.89
CA GLY A 6 1.09 -3.02 18.41
C GLY A 6 1.04 -1.92 19.46
N VAL A 7 1.44 -0.70 19.08
CA VAL A 7 1.28 0.47 19.94
C VAL A 7 -0.22 0.69 20.16
N ASN A 8 -0.66 0.64 21.41
CA ASN A 8 -2.05 0.89 21.79
C ASN A 8 -2.32 2.41 21.81
N GLU A 9 -2.24 3.03 20.64
CA GLU A 9 -2.65 4.40 20.41
C GLU A 9 -4.10 4.43 19.92
N PHE A 10 -4.84 5.49 20.26
CA PHE A 10 -6.16 5.71 19.68
C PHE A 10 -6.03 5.76 18.15
N PRO A 11 -6.85 5.00 17.40
CA PRO A 11 -6.76 4.98 15.95
C PRO A 11 -6.96 6.40 15.42
N SER A 12 -5.98 6.86 14.63
CA SER A 12 -6.03 8.15 13.96
C SER A 12 -5.78 7.97 12.47
N CYS A 13 -6.29 8.89 11.65
CA CYS A 13 -6.08 8.84 10.20
C CYS A 13 -4.65 9.23 9.79
N HIS A 14 -3.83 9.74 10.72
CA HIS A 14 -2.48 10.23 10.42
C HIS A 14 -1.60 9.17 9.75
N GLY A 15 -1.65 7.91 10.19
CA GLY A 15 -0.86 6.83 9.57
C GLY A 15 -1.22 6.58 8.09
N GLY A 16 -2.46 6.84 7.69
CA GLY A 16 -2.88 6.77 6.29
C GLY A 16 -2.44 7.97 5.44
N LEU A 17 -1.90 9.02 6.08
CA LEU A 17 -1.39 10.24 5.47
C LEU A 17 0.14 10.38 5.63
N GLU A 18 0.81 9.29 6.03
CA GLU A 18 2.27 9.21 6.05
C GLU A 18 2.80 8.68 4.72
N ASN A 19 4.10 8.85 4.49
CA ASN A 19 4.76 8.26 3.33
C ASN A 19 4.81 6.74 3.45
N LEU A 20 4.56 6.06 2.33
CA LEU A 20 5.02 4.71 2.10
C LEU A 20 6.27 4.76 1.22
N ASP A 21 7.43 4.84 1.85
CA ASP A 21 8.71 4.98 1.14
C ASP A 21 9.15 3.66 0.47
N GLN A 22 8.62 2.53 0.94
CA GLN A 22 8.95 1.20 0.42
C GLN A 22 8.00 0.76 -0.71
N GLU A 23 8.59 0.21 -1.76
CA GLU A 23 7.89 -0.61 -2.75
C GLU A 23 8.04 -2.09 -2.36
N PHE A 24 6.94 -2.84 -2.41
CA PHE A 24 6.84 -4.23 -2.04
C PHE A 24 6.41 -5.09 -3.23
N ASP A 25 6.81 -6.35 -3.19
CA ASP A 25 6.49 -7.38 -4.16
C ASP A 25 6.56 -8.74 -3.44
N TYR A 26 5.42 -9.31 -3.04
CA TYR A 26 5.37 -10.54 -2.25
C TYR A 26 4.05 -11.30 -2.40
N ILE A 27 4.08 -12.60 -2.08
CA ILE A 27 2.87 -13.43 -1.92
C ILE A 27 2.31 -13.20 -0.52
N VAL A 28 1.02 -12.90 -0.42
CA VAL A 28 0.34 -12.73 0.86
C VAL A 28 0.17 -14.10 1.51
N ASP A 29 0.85 -14.31 2.64
CA ASP A 29 0.86 -15.56 3.39
C ASP A 29 -0.12 -15.57 4.58
N SER A 30 -0.51 -14.38 5.06
CA SER A 30 -1.47 -14.19 6.14
C SER A 30 -2.83 -13.77 5.59
N VAL A 31 -3.74 -14.74 5.47
CA VAL A 31 -5.14 -14.53 5.08
C VAL A 31 -6.04 -15.14 6.15
N GLU A 32 -7.02 -14.38 6.61
CA GLU A 32 -8.11 -14.89 7.45
C GLU A 32 -9.27 -15.34 6.55
N GLY A 33 -9.72 -16.59 6.70
CA GLY A 33 -10.69 -17.21 5.80
C GLY A 33 -10.05 -17.83 4.56
N GLU A 34 -10.77 -17.82 3.44
CA GLU A 34 -10.33 -18.47 2.19
C GLU A 34 -10.55 -17.53 0.98
N VAL A 35 -9.55 -17.47 0.10
CA VAL A 35 -9.64 -16.74 -1.17
C VAL A 35 -10.32 -17.65 -2.20
N PRO A 36 -11.41 -17.22 -2.86
CA PRO A 36 -12.09 -18.05 -3.86
C PRO A 36 -11.15 -18.46 -5.00
N THR A 37 -11.15 -19.75 -5.36
CA THR A 37 -10.23 -20.29 -6.38
C THR A 37 -10.63 -19.93 -7.80
N ASP A 38 -11.89 -19.54 -8.00
CA ASP A 38 -12.46 -19.05 -9.25
C ASP A 38 -12.24 -17.54 -9.47
N LEU A 39 -11.87 -16.79 -8.43
CA LEU A 39 -11.47 -15.39 -8.55
C LEU A 39 -10.10 -15.29 -9.23
N LYS A 40 -10.10 -14.86 -10.49
CA LYS A 40 -8.89 -14.65 -11.29
C LYS A 40 -8.86 -13.23 -11.85
N GLY A 41 -7.78 -12.50 -11.58
CA GLY A 41 -7.60 -11.15 -12.09
C GLY A 41 -6.80 -10.27 -11.14
N THR A 42 -6.70 -8.98 -11.48
CA THR A 42 -5.95 -8.02 -10.67
C THR A 42 -6.84 -6.85 -10.26
N PHE A 43 -6.90 -6.59 -8.96
CA PHE A 43 -7.47 -5.37 -8.40
C PHE A 43 -6.38 -4.31 -8.29
N PHE A 44 -6.55 -3.20 -9.00
CA PHE A 44 -5.67 -2.05 -8.92
C PHE A 44 -6.30 -0.95 -8.07
N ARG A 45 -5.54 -0.43 -7.11
CA ARG A 45 -5.89 0.75 -6.33
C ARG A 45 -4.87 1.85 -6.61
N ASN A 46 -5.35 3.02 -6.99
CA ASN A 46 -4.56 4.25 -7.07
C ASN A 46 -4.74 5.10 -5.81
N GLY A 47 -3.68 5.76 -5.37
CA GLY A 47 -3.72 6.74 -4.29
C GLY A 47 -2.38 7.45 -4.11
N PRO A 48 -2.33 8.51 -3.29
CA PRO A 48 -1.08 9.17 -2.95
C PRO A 48 -0.25 8.26 -2.03
N GLY A 49 0.94 7.87 -2.48
CA GLY A 49 1.88 7.07 -1.68
C GLY A 49 2.84 7.92 -0.85
N ARG A 50 2.98 9.21 -1.19
CA ARG A 50 3.92 10.14 -0.56
C ARG A 50 3.24 11.47 -0.24
N GLN A 51 3.35 11.93 1.00
CA GLN A 51 2.78 13.18 1.50
C GLN A 51 3.85 14.25 1.82
N ARG A 52 5.15 13.90 1.74
CA ARG A 52 6.28 14.83 1.86
C ARG A 52 7.51 14.39 1.04
N ILE A 53 8.35 15.34 0.64
CA ILE A 53 9.69 15.11 0.07
C ILE A 53 10.72 15.74 1.02
N GLY A 54 11.56 14.90 1.62
CA GLY A 54 12.43 15.34 2.72
C GLY A 54 11.59 15.97 3.84
N ASP A 55 11.94 17.19 4.25
CA ASP A 55 11.21 17.95 5.27
C ASP A 55 10.03 18.76 4.71
N THR A 56 9.85 18.81 3.39
CA THR A 56 8.80 19.60 2.75
C THR A 56 7.52 18.78 2.60
N LYS A 57 6.46 19.18 3.30
CA LYS A 57 5.13 18.57 3.21
C LYS A 57 4.37 19.11 2.00
N TYR A 58 3.57 18.25 1.37
CA TYR A 58 2.57 18.69 0.42
C TYR A 58 1.46 19.50 1.11
N GLY A 59 0.85 20.44 0.36
CA GLY A 59 -0.18 21.35 0.90
C GLY A 59 -1.54 20.68 1.07
N HIS A 60 -1.83 19.66 0.26
CA HIS A 60 -3.08 18.91 0.29
C HIS A 60 -2.81 17.42 0.10
N TRP A 61 -3.61 16.57 0.74
CA TRP A 61 -3.51 15.10 0.63
C TRP A 61 -3.61 14.54 -0.80
N PHE A 62 -4.15 15.31 -1.75
CA PHE A 62 -4.24 14.93 -3.18
C PHE A 62 -2.98 15.28 -3.99
N ASP A 63 -2.08 16.07 -3.43
CA ASP A 63 -0.87 16.51 -4.12
C ASP A 63 0.24 15.46 -4.04
N GLY A 64 0.03 14.38 -3.31
CA GLY A 64 1.02 13.32 -3.15
C GLY A 64 1.38 12.60 -4.44
N ASP A 65 2.57 12.02 -4.50
CA ASP A 65 2.98 11.22 -5.65
C ASP A 65 2.16 9.94 -5.72
N GLY A 66 1.62 9.65 -6.91
CA GLY A 66 0.74 8.51 -7.13
C GLY A 66 1.48 7.18 -6.93
N MET A 67 0.84 6.27 -6.21
CA MET A 67 1.28 4.90 -6.02
C MET A 67 0.14 3.96 -6.42
N ILE A 68 0.47 2.98 -7.25
CA ILE A 68 -0.45 1.90 -7.61
C ILE A 68 -0.16 0.72 -6.68
N ALA A 69 -1.20 0.22 -6.03
CA ALA A 69 -1.22 -1.09 -5.38
C ALA A 69 -1.98 -2.08 -6.27
N ALA A 70 -1.41 -3.25 -6.47
CA ALA A 70 -1.96 -4.33 -7.26
C ALA A 70 -2.11 -5.58 -6.39
N PHE A 71 -3.32 -6.13 -6.38
CA PHE A 71 -3.65 -7.41 -5.75
C PHE A 71 -4.03 -8.38 -6.85
N THR A 72 -3.17 -9.33 -7.17
CA THR A 72 -3.41 -10.33 -8.22
C THR A 72 -3.87 -11.63 -7.59
N PHE A 73 -5.07 -12.05 -7.96
CA PHE A 73 -5.71 -13.27 -7.51
C PHE A 73 -5.54 -14.36 -8.56
N ASN A 74 -5.05 -15.52 -8.15
CA ASN A 74 -5.00 -16.70 -8.97
C ASN A 74 -5.04 -17.95 -8.09
N GLU A 75 -6.01 -18.84 -8.32
CA GLU A 75 -6.06 -20.18 -7.70
C GLU A 75 -5.99 -20.15 -6.17
N GLY A 76 -6.71 -19.21 -5.54
CA GLY A 76 -6.74 -19.04 -4.08
C GLY A 76 -5.50 -18.36 -3.49
N GLN A 77 -4.56 -17.91 -4.32
CA GLN A 77 -3.39 -17.13 -3.89
C GLN A 77 -3.58 -15.64 -4.22
N VAL A 78 -2.95 -14.78 -3.41
CA VAL A 78 -2.89 -13.34 -3.63
C VAL A 78 -1.44 -12.90 -3.69
N HIS A 79 -1.07 -12.24 -4.78
CA HIS A 79 0.20 -11.54 -4.92
C HIS A 79 -0.03 -10.04 -4.75
N PHE A 80 0.73 -9.42 -3.84
CA PHE A 80 0.70 -7.98 -3.62
C PHE A 80 1.93 -7.32 -4.25
N LYS A 81 1.69 -6.20 -4.92
CA LYS A 81 2.75 -5.32 -5.41
C LYS A 81 2.33 -3.87 -5.33
N ASN A 82 3.23 -2.99 -4.93
CA ASN A 82 3.03 -1.55 -5.08
C ASN A 82 4.22 -0.88 -5.78
N LYS A 83 3.93 0.14 -6.59
CA LYS A 83 4.94 1.00 -7.21
C LYS A 83 4.48 2.44 -7.33
N TYR A 84 5.42 3.35 -7.20
CA TYR A 84 5.20 4.74 -7.56
C TYR A 84 5.07 4.91 -9.08
N VAL A 85 4.13 5.77 -9.48
CA VAL A 85 3.99 6.20 -10.86
C VAL A 85 5.08 7.24 -11.13
N ARG A 86 6.00 6.89 -12.04
CA ARG A 86 7.12 7.74 -12.46
C ARG A 86 6.66 8.83 -13.43
N THR A 87 5.81 9.72 -12.94
CA THR A 87 5.40 10.92 -13.68
C THR A 87 6.60 11.88 -13.82
N PRO A 88 6.59 12.86 -14.72
CA PRO A 88 7.65 13.87 -14.79
C PRO A 88 7.88 14.67 -13.49
N LYS A 89 6.90 14.68 -12.58
CA LYS A 89 6.99 15.32 -11.26
C LYS A 89 7.76 14.47 -10.24
N TYR A 90 7.68 13.14 -10.36
CA TYR A 90 8.12 12.17 -9.35
C TYR A 90 9.62 12.24 -9.06
#